data_AF-A0A813DNC7-F1
#
_entry.id   AF-A0A813DNC7-F1
#
_cell.length_a   1.000
_cell.length_b   1.000
_cell.length_c   1.000
_cell.angle_alpha   90.00
_cell.angle_beta   90.00
_cell.angle_gamma   90.00
#
_symmetry.space_group_name_H-M   'P 1'
#
loop_
_entity.id
_entity.type
_entity.pdbx_description
1 polymer ?
#
loop_
_entity_poly.entity_id
_entity_poly.type
_entity_poly.pdbx_seq_one_letter_code
_entity_poly.pdbx_strand_id
1 'polypeptide(L)'
;VEKEDIERWEQTYKDVFAKDGITVKMPEFYPTSALVGLVEVVDAVSAEDFVGRFASLPKGVRHEGRFHGSGFFFLIEQHRQLAMPLKMSGQHKFWRLDNKTAANAFRGLLDVEPQGPVVSFLEYRDKEPPPAPEPAQQDWEAAEGVDGAADSDELQLALAASLAEATAPQQQQQRQQQHNQRRQQINEHEQQRQQKQQQYQQQQQQPQQQQQEQQQRQAATKQATAPSLDATATGQ
;
A
#
# COMPACT_ATOMS: atom_id res chain seq x y z
N VAL A 1 0.67 -0.91 -17.75
CA VAL A 1 0.80 -2.33 -17.37
C VAL A 1 1.16 -3.00 -18.65
N GLU A 2 2.35 -3.57 -18.71
CA GLU A 2 2.86 -4.11 -19.97
C GLU A 2 2.20 -5.45 -20.25
N LYS A 3 2.03 -5.78 -21.53
CA LYS A 3 1.36 -7.03 -21.95
C LYS A 3 2.08 -8.27 -21.39
N GLU A 4 3.40 -8.19 -21.34
CA GLU A 4 4.29 -9.22 -20.79
C GLU A 4 4.06 -9.48 -19.30
N ASP A 5 3.75 -8.44 -18.50
CA ASP A 5 3.40 -8.58 -17.09
C ASP A 5 2.07 -9.33 -16.93
N ILE A 6 1.06 -8.99 -17.75
CA ILE A 6 -0.26 -9.64 -17.71
C ILE A 6 -0.11 -11.12 -18.05
N GLU A 7 0.58 -11.46 -19.14
CA GLU A 7 0.82 -12.85 -19.55
C GLU A 7 1.57 -13.66 -18.48
N ARG A 8 2.58 -13.05 -17.85
CA ARG A 8 3.32 -13.66 -16.75
C ARG A 8 2.42 -13.95 -15.53
N TRP A 9 1.60 -12.98 -15.11
CA TRP A 9 0.69 -13.18 -13.98
C TRP A 9 -0.42 -14.18 -14.31
N GLU A 10 -1.01 -14.12 -15.50
CA GLU A 10 -1.96 -15.11 -15.99
C GLU A 10 -1.38 -16.53 -15.93
N GLN A 11 -0.16 -16.75 -16.42
CA GLN A 11 0.48 -18.06 -16.36
C GLN A 11 0.71 -18.50 -14.90
N THR A 12 1.18 -17.60 -14.05
CA THR A 12 1.39 -17.87 -12.61
C THR A 12 0.10 -18.34 -11.93
N TYR A 13 -1.03 -17.65 -12.14
CA TYR A 13 -2.30 -18.05 -11.56
C TYR A 13 -2.87 -19.32 -12.20
N LYS A 14 -2.70 -19.55 -13.52
CA LYS A 14 -3.04 -20.83 -14.16
C LYS A 14 -2.29 -22.00 -13.51
N ASP A 15 -1.00 -21.82 -13.22
CA ASP A 15 -0.17 -22.84 -12.57
C ASP A 15 -0.57 -23.08 -11.10
N VAL A 16 -1.02 -22.04 -10.39
CA VAL A 16 -1.61 -22.13 -9.03
C VAL A 16 -2.87 -23.00 -9.04
N PHE A 17 -3.86 -22.67 -9.86
CA PHE A 17 -5.11 -23.44 -9.96
C PHE A 17 -4.86 -24.88 -10.47
N ALA A 18 -3.90 -25.07 -11.36
CA ALA A 18 -3.51 -26.39 -11.84
C ALA A 18 -2.94 -27.31 -10.74
N LYS A 19 -2.42 -26.79 -9.61
CA LYS A 19 -1.98 -27.63 -8.47
C LYS A 19 -3.12 -28.40 -7.82
N ASP A 20 -4.34 -27.85 -7.88
CA ASP A 20 -5.57 -28.47 -7.37
C ASP A 20 -6.41 -29.08 -8.51
N GLY A 21 -5.84 -29.20 -9.72
CA GLY A 21 -6.49 -29.82 -10.89
C GLY A 21 -7.49 -28.92 -11.64
N ILE A 22 -7.49 -27.62 -11.35
CA ILE A 22 -8.51 -26.67 -11.83
C ILE A 22 -8.02 -25.94 -13.07
N THR A 23 -8.87 -25.84 -14.09
CA THR A 23 -8.63 -24.99 -15.28
C THR A 23 -9.38 -23.67 -15.13
N VAL A 24 -8.65 -22.60 -14.81
CA VAL A 24 -9.20 -21.25 -14.64
C VAL A 24 -9.26 -20.48 -15.97
N LYS A 25 -10.36 -19.74 -16.19
CA LYS A 25 -10.52 -18.78 -17.28
C LYS A 25 -10.15 -17.38 -16.79
N MET A 26 -9.14 -16.78 -17.44
CA MET A 26 -8.71 -15.40 -17.18
C MET A 26 -9.65 -14.36 -17.82
N PRO A 27 -9.75 -13.15 -17.25
CA PRO A 27 -10.43 -12.01 -17.86
C PRO A 27 -9.86 -11.65 -19.25
N GLU A 28 -10.72 -11.26 -20.18
CA GLU A 28 -10.30 -10.76 -21.50
C GLU A 28 -9.73 -9.33 -21.42
N PHE A 29 -10.17 -8.54 -20.44
CA PHE A 29 -9.79 -7.14 -20.27
C PHE A 29 -9.51 -6.81 -18.80
N TYR A 30 -8.42 -6.07 -18.57
CA TYR A 30 -8.02 -5.59 -17.24
C TYR A 30 -8.25 -4.07 -17.16
N PRO A 31 -9.40 -3.60 -16.65
CA PRO A 31 -9.71 -2.17 -16.59
C PRO A 31 -8.78 -1.44 -15.62
N THR A 32 -8.33 -0.24 -16.02
CA THR A 32 -7.51 0.64 -15.16
C THR A 32 -8.31 1.85 -14.70
N SER A 33 -8.02 2.36 -13.50
CA SER A 33 -8.76 3.47 -12.88
C SER A 33 -10.29 3.22 -12.85
N ALA A 34 -10.67 2.03 -12.36
CA ALA A 34 -12.05 1.64 -12.16
C ALA A 34 -12.20 0.81 -10.87
N LEU A 35 -13.35 0.97 -10.20
CA LEU A 35 -13.84 0.02 -9.21
C LEU A 35 -14.45 -1.17 -9.96
N VAL A 36 -14.03 -2.39 -9.62
CA VAL A 36 -14.37 -3.62 -10.35
C VAL A 36 -15.29 -4.56 -9.59
N GLY A 37 -15.40 -4.43 -8.27
CA GLY A 37 -16.10 -5.39 -7.42
C GLY A 37 -15.96 -5.10 -5.94
N LEU A 38 -16.29 -6.12 -5.14
CA LEU A 38 -16.20 -6.16 -3.70
C LEU A 38 -15.55 -7.48 -3.28
N VAL A 39 -14.79 -7.44 -2.20
CA VAL A 39 -14.18 -8.59 -1.54
C VAL A 39 -14.43 -8.47 -0.04
N GLU A 40 -14.62 -9.60 0.63
CA GLU A 40 -14.68 -9.65 2.09
C GLU A 40 -13.28 -9.98 2.64
N VAL A 41 -12.80 -9.16 3.58
CA VAL A 41 -11.49 -9.36 4.23
C VAL A 41 -11.73 -10.03 5.58
N VAL A 42 -11.35 -11.29 5.70
CA VAL A 42 -11.66 -12.14 6.86
C VAL A 42 -10.58 -12.06 7.95
N ASP A 43 -9.31 -12.07 7.56
CA ASP A 43 -8.18 -11.87 8.48
C ASP A 43 -6.99 -11.22 7.73
N ALA A 44 -6.01 -10.71 8.48
CA ALA A 44 -4.76 -10.16 7.97
C ALA A 44 -3.58 -10.84 8.67
N VAL A 45 -3.07 -11.91 8.09
CA VAL A 45 -2.08 -12.81 8.70
C VAL A 45 -0.66 -12.52 8.19
N SER A 46 0.35 -12.75 9.02
CA SER A 46 1.74 -12.68 8.56
C SER A 46 2.06 -13.86 7.63
N ALA A 47 3.08 -13.73 6.78
CA ALA A 47 3.52 -14.84 5.94
C ALA A 47 4.00 -16.06 6.75
N GLU A 48 4.55 -15.84 7.95
CA GLU A 48 4.96 -16.88 8.89
C GLU A 48 3.74 -17.60 9.48
N ASP A 49 2.73 -16.85 9.96
CA ASP A 49 1.47 -17.40 10.46
C ASP A 49 0.69 -18.15 9.36
N PHE A 50 0.72 -17.65 8.12
CA PHE A 50 0.07 -18.31 6.99
C PHE A 50 0.64 -19.70 6.73
N VAL A 51 1.97 -19.84 6.76
CA VAL A 51 2.63 -21.15 6.59
C VAL A 51 2.39 -22.07 7.79
N GLY A 52 2.30 -21.52 9.01
CA GLY A 52 2.19 -22.29 10.25
C GLY A 52 0.77 -22.70 10.67
N ARG A 53 -0.26 -21.93 10.31
CA ARG A 53 -1.66 -22.10 10.82
C ARG A 53 -2.70 -22.48 9.76
N PHE A 54 -2.27 -22.61 8.51
CA PHE A 54 -3.14 -22.93 7.37
C PHE A 54 -2.52 -24.07 6.56
N ALA A 55 -1.96 -25.06 7.27
CA ALA A 55 -1.29 -26.20 6.64
C ALA A 55 -2.27 -27.07 5.84
N SER A 56 -3.54 -27.04 6.23
CA SER A 56 -4.69 -27.77 5.68
C SER A 56 -5.28 -27.17 4.38
N LEU A 57 -4.89 -25.95 3.97
CA LEU A 57 -5.40 -25.30 2.75
C LEU A 57 -5.11 -26.08 1.44
N PRO A 58 -5.86 -25.80 0.36
CA PRO A 58 -5.57 -26.33 -0.98
C PRO A 58 -4.12 -26.08 -1.43
N LYS A 59 -3.60 -26.93 -2.31
CA LYS A 59 -2.18 -26.89 -2.71
C LYS A 59 -1.86 -25.64 -3.52
N GLY A 60 -2.81 -25.16 -4.34
CA GLY A 60 -2.72 -23.90 -5.08
C GLY A 60 -2.61 -22.72 -4.13
N VAL A 61 -3.55 -22.56 -3.19
CA VAL A 61 -3.56 -21.42 -2.25
C VAL A 61 -2.30 -21.39 -1.38
N ARG A 62 -1.80 -22.54 -0.93
CA ARG A 62 -0.49 -22.62 -0.23
C ARG A 62 0.71 -22.32 -1.13
N HIS A 63 0.60 -22.60 -2.43
CA HIS A 63 1.64 -22.27 -3.41
C HIS A 63 1.67 -20.76 -3.70
N GLU A 64 0.49 -20.14 -3.85
CA GLU A 64 0.30 -18.70 -4.01
C GLU A 64 0.92 -17.92 -2.84
N GLY A 65 0.53 -18.23 -1.60
CA GLY A 65 1.09 -17.56 -0.42
C GLY A 65 2.61 -17.70 -0.29
N ARG A 66 3.21 -18.82 -0.76
CA ARG A 66 4.66 -19.00 -0.82
C ARG A 66 5.32 -18.20 -1.95
N PHE A 67 4.63 -18.03 -3.08
CA PHE A 67 5.13 -17.29 -4.24
C PHE A 67 5.15 -15.78 -4.02
N HIS A 68 4.15 -15.25 -3.31
CA HIS A 68 4.00 -13.81 -3.06
C HIS A 68 4.92 -13.24 -1.96
N GLY A 69 5.72 -14.08 -1.28
CA GLY A 69 6.88 -13.65 -0.50
C GLY A 69 6.58 -13.34 0.98
N SER A 70 7.17 -12.27 1.50
CA SER A 70 7.14 -11.91 2.93
C SER A 70 6.31 -10.64 3.20
N GLY A 71 5.68 -10.59 4.37
CA GLY A 71 4.82 -9.48 4.78
C GLY A 71 3.53 -9.98 5.42
N PHE A 72 2.41 -9.39 5.01
CA PHE A 72 1.06 -9.76 5.45
C PHE A 72 0.18 -10.11 4.25
N PHE A 73 -0.64 -11.14 4.40
CA PHE A 73 -1.66 -11.54 3.44
C PHE A 73 -3.04 -11.17 3.98
N PHE A 74 -3.88 -10.58 3.13
CA PHE A 74 -5.30 -10.44 3.41
C PHE A 74 -5.98 -11.72 2.96
N LEU A 75 -6.69 -12.38 3.87
CA LEU A 75 -7.49 -13.56 3.56
C LEU A 75 -8.84 -13.07 3.04
N ILE A 76 -9.19 -13.50 1.83
CA ILE A 76 -10.30 -12.95 1.05
C ILE A 76 -11.36 -14.01 0.78
N GLU A 77 -12.60 -13.71 1.17
CA GLU A 77 -13.78 -14.52 0.87
C GLU A 77 -14.82 -13.70 0.09
N GLN A 78 -15.90 -14.38 -0.34
CA GLN A 78 -17.10 -13.79 -0.97
C GLN A 78 -16.83 -12.70 -2.02
N HIS A 79 -15.91 -12.96 -2.95
CA HIS A 79 -15.61 -12.02 -4.03
C HIS A 79 -16.80 -11.87 -4.98
N ARG A 80 -17.19 -10.61 -5.25
CA ARG A 80 -18.31 -10.25 -6.12
C ARG A 80 -17.88 -9.18 -7.10
N GLN A 81 -18.34 -9.26 -8.34
CA GLN A 81 -17.93 -8.34 -9.41
C GLN A 81 -19.05 -7.36 -9.76
N LEU A 82 -18.69 -6.15 -10.20
CA LEU A 82 -19.65 -5.26 -10.83
C LEU A 82 -19.90 -5.71 -12.27
N ALA A 83 -21.16 -5.74 -12.70
CA ALA A 83 -21.53 -6.05 -14.08
C ALA A 83 -20.81 -5.17 -15.13
N MET A 84 -20.48 -3.93 -14.74
CA MET A 84 -19.67 -2.99 -15.51
C MET A 84 -18.70 -2.27 -14.55
N PRO A 85 -17.39 -2.19 -14.85
CA PRO A 85 -16.43 -1.45 -14.03
C PRO A 85 -16.79 0.03 -13.91
N LEU A 86 -16.87 0.56 -12.69
CA LEU A 86 -17.18 1.96 -12.44
C LEU A 86 -15.91 2.80 -12.50
N LYS A 87 -15.77 3.63 -13.54
CA LYS A 87 -14.61 4.50 -13.76
C LYS A 87 -14.38 5.47 -12.59
N MET A 88 -13.29 5.28 -11.84
CA MET A 88 -12.85 6.18 -10.77
C MET A 88 -11.37 6.00 -10.44
N SER A 89 -10.68 7.08 -10.08
CA SER A 89 -9.28 7.02 -9.64
C SER A 89 -9.20 6.48 -8.22
N GLY A 90 -8.34 5.47 -8.00
CA GLY A 90 -7.98 5.00 -6.66
C GLY A 90 -7.16 6.03 -5.88
N GLN A 91 -7.12 5.91 -4.57
CA GLN A 91 -6.25 6.70 -3.69
C GLN A 91 -5.24 5.80 -2.98
N HIS A 92 -4.20 6.42 -2.40
CA HIS A 92 -3.11 5.69 -1.75
C HIS A 92 -3.54 5.08 -0.41
N LYS A 93 -3.22 3.78 -0.20
CA LYS A 93 -3.68 2.94 0.93
C LYS A 93 -5.20 2.73 0.94
N PHE A 94 -5.74 2.20 2.04
CA PHE A 94 -7.19 2.15 2.25
C PHE A 94 -7.79 3.55 2.27
N TRP A 95 -8.82 3.76 1.47
CA TRP A 95 -9.55 5.01 1.33
C TRP A 95 -11.04 4.73 1.32
N ARG A 96 -11.83 5.65 1.88
CA ARG A 96 -13.28 5.48 2.01
C ARG A 96 -13.99 5.96 0.74
N LEU A 97 -14.74 5.07 0.10
CA LEU A 97 -15.70 5.42 -0.96
C LEU A 97 -16.76 6.39 -0.42
N ASP A 98 -17.31 7.25 -1.28
CA ASP A 98 -18.47 8.05 -0.88
C ASP A 98 -19.73 7.18 -0.78
N ASN A 99 -20.63 7.53 0.14
CA ASN A 99 -21.80 6.69 0.46
C ASN A 99 -22.73 6.46 -0.74
N LYS A 100 -22.79 7.38 -1.71
CA LYS A 100 -23.66 7.23 -2.90
C LYS A 100 -23.06 6.23 -3.88
N THR A 101 -21.76 6.38 -4.17
CA THR A 101 -21.02 5.42 -4.99
C THR A 101 -21.02 4.04 -4.36
N ALA A 102 -20.74 3.92 -3.06
CA ALA A 102 -20.74 2.64 -2.36
C ALA A 102 -22.12 1.95 -2.42
N ALA A 103 -23.21 2.66 -2.13
CA ALA A 103 -24.57 2.11 -2.19
C ALA A 103 -25.00 1.73 -3.61
N ASN A 104 -24.59 2.50 -4.63
CA ASN A 104 -24.89 2.19 -6.03
C ASN A 104 -24.08 0.99 -6.53
N ALA A 105 -22.79 0.93 -6.20
CA ALA A 105 -21.93 -0.21 -6.53
C ALA A 105 -22.45 -1.49 -5.87
N PHE A 106 -22.77 -1.46 -4.57
CA PHE A 106 -23.26 -2.63 -3.83
C PHE A 106 -24.53 -3.23 -4.44
N ARG A 107 -25.45 -2.40 -4.96
CA ARG A 107 -26.67 -2.84 -5.67
C ARG A 107 -26.41 -3.47 -7.05
N GLY A 108 -25.26 -3.20 -7.65
CA GLY A 108 -24.84 -3.70 -8.96
C GLY A 108 -23.80 -4.82 -8.90
N LEU A 109 -23.54 -5.36 -7.70
CA LEU A 109 -22.70 -6.54 -7.53
C LEU A 109 -23.43 -7.79 -8.04
N LEU A 110 -22.67 -8.61 -8.75
CA LEU A 110 -23.02 -9.95 -9.18
C LEU A 110 -22.14 -10.94 -8.44
N ASP A 111 -22.74 -12.03 -7.99
CA ASP A 111 -22.00 -13.17 -7.46
C ASP A 111 -21.19 -13.81 -8.60
N VAL A 112 -19.94 -14.18 -8.29
CA VAL A 112 -19.04 -14.84 -9.25
C VAL A 112 -19.15 -16.34 -9.02
N GLU A 113 -19.45 -17.11 -10.06
CA GLU A 113 -19.37 -18.56 -9.96
C GLU A 113 -17.93 -18.97 -9.63
N PRO A 114 -17.69 -19.67 -8.51
CA PRO A 114 -16.35 -20.06 -8.12
C PRO A 114 -15.82 -21.11 -9.11
N GLN A 115 -14.72 -20.79 -9.78
CA GLN A 115 -14.09 -21.70 -10.75
C GLN A 115 -13.35 -22.88 -10.09
N GLY A 116 -13.45 -23.02 -8.76
CA GLY A 116 -12.75 -24.01 -7.93
C GLY A 116 -13.44 -24.16 -6.57
N PRO A 117 -12.86 -24.90 -5.61
CA PRO A 117 -13.41 -25.03 -4.27
C PRO A 117 -13.39 -23.66 -3.57
N VAL A 118 -14.52 -23.30 -2.97
CA VAL A 118 -14.59 -22.12 -2.08
C VAL A 118 -13.80 -22.43 -0.82
N VAL A 119 -12.90 -21.54 -0.45
CA VAL A 119 -12.06 -21.66 0.74
C VAL A 119 -12.63 -20.77 1.83
N SER A 120 -13.09 -21.35 2.94
CA SER A 120 -13.37 -20.58 4.16
C SER A 120 -12.17 -20.64 5.10
N PHE A 121 -11.40 -19.56 5.14
CA PHE A 121 -10.14 -19.48 5.87
C PHE A 121 -10.32 -19.65 7.38
N LEU A 122 -11.50 -19.35 7.93
CA LEU A 122 -11.81 -19.59 9.35
C LEU A 122 -11.92 -21.08 9.69
N GLU A 123 -12.37 -21.93 8.74
CA GLU A 123 -12.41 -23.38 8.92
C GLU A 123 -11.00 -24.00 8.83
N TYR A 124 -10.15 -23.47 7.94
CA TYR A 124 -8.75 -23.89 7.76
C TYR A 124 -7.78 -23.25 8.76
N ARG A 125 -8.26 -22.43 9.71
CA ARG A 125 -7.45 -21.90 10.79
C ARG A 125 -7.28 -22.99 11.84
N ASP A 126 -6.14 -23.68 11.77
CA ASP A 126 -5.81 -24.81 12.66
C ASP A 126 -5.99 -24.39 14.14
N LYS A 127 -6.80 -25.16 14.89
CA LYS A 127 -7.12 -24.86 16.31
C LYS A 127 -5.91 -25.18 17.18
N GLU A 128 -5.28 -24.11 17.65
CA GLU A 128 -3.89 -24.05 18.15
C GLU A 128 -2.85 -24.35 17.05
N PRO A 129 -1.75 -23.58 16.97
CA PRO A 129 -0.60 -24.02 16.19
C PRO A 129 -0.09 -25.34 16.80
N PRO A 130 0.20 -26.37 16.01
CA PRO A 130 0.75 -27.61 16.55
C PRO A 130 2.04 -27.30 17.32
N PRO A 131 2.28 -27.95 18.48
CA PRO A 131 3.48 -27.72 19.26
C PRO A 131 4.70 -27.93 18.37
N ALA A 132 5.63 -26.97 18.39
CA ALA A 132 6.71 -26.85 17.42
C ALA A 132 7.43 -28.19 17.20
N PRO A 133 7.37 -28.78 16.00
CA PRO A 133 7.80 -30.16 15.80
C PRO A 133 9.32 -30.29 15.93
N GLU A 134 9.76 -31.24 16.77
CA GLU A 134 11.10 -31.81 16.63
C GLU A 134 11.24 -32.46 15.24
N PRO A 135 12.43 -32.40 14.61
CA PRO A 135 12.53 -32.64 13.17
C PRO A 135 12.57 -34.13 12.79
N ALA A 136 11.45 -34.70 12.31
CA ALA A 136 11.42 -35.69 11.21
C ALA A 136 10.01 -36.23 10.79
N GLN A 137 9.71 -36.11 9.48
CA GLN A 137 9.11 -37.11 8.57
C GLN A 137 7.71 -37.78 8.84
N GLN A 138 6.74 -37.34 8.03
CA GLN A 138 5.71 -38.09 7.25
C GLN A 138 4.61 -38.99 7.87
N ASP A 139 3.37 -38.53 7.62
CA ASP A 139 2.18 -39.22 7.06
C ASP A 139 1.28 -40.20 7.86
N TRP A 140 -0.05 -40.00 7.64
CA TRP A 140 -1.25 -40.88 7.67
C TRP A 140 -2.30 -40.87 8.84
N GLU A 141 -3.53 -40.40 8.48
CA GLU A 141 -4.95 -40.79 8.84
C GLU A 141 -5.36 -41.15 10.30
N ALA A 142 -6.58 -40.96 10.84
CA ALA A 142 -7.93 -40.47 10.45
C ALA A 142 -8.81 -40.35 11.76
N ALA A 143 -10.04 -39.79 11.87
CA ALA A 143 -10.92 -38.87 11.11
C ALA A 143 -12.20 -38.53 11.98
N GLU A 144 -13.25 -37.96 11.34
CA GLU A 144 -14.70 -37.90 11.70
C GLU A 144 -15.28 -36.69 12.49
N GLY A 145 -16.44 -36.18 12.01
CA GLY A 145 -17.33 -35.24 12.75
C GLY A 145 -18.07 -34.17 11.90
N VAL A 146 -19.34 -34.44 11.55
CA VAL A 146 -20.29 -33.52 10.85
C VAL A 146 -21.04 -32.65 11.91
N ASP A 147 -21.66 -31.48 11.70
CA ASP A 147 -22.86 -31.08 10.90
C ASP A 147 -23.20 -29.59 11.17
N GLY A 148 -24.00 -28.95 10.30
CA GLY A 148 -24.99 -27.93 10.75
C GLY A 148 -24.90 -26.49 10.19
N ALA A 149 -26.01 -25.98 9.65
CA ALA A 149 -26.14 -24.65 9.03
C ALA A 149 -26.78 -23.57 9.94
N ALA A 150 -26.50 -22.28 9.69
CA ALA A 150 -27.29 -21.12 10.16
C ALA A 150 -27.04 -19.86 9.28
N ASP A 151 -27.88 -18.83 9.42
CA ASP A 151 -28.12 -17.75 8.45
C ASP A 151 -28.06 -16.33 9.09
N SER A 152 -27.76 -15.31 8.28
CA SER A 152 -28.04 -13.85 8.40
C SER A 152 -27.62 -13.01 9.63
N ASP A 153 -27.40 -13.55 10.84
CA ASP A 153 -27.14 -12.71 12.03
C ASP A 153 -25.74 -12.04 12.02
N GLU A 154 -24.76 -12.67 11.37
CA GLU A 154 -23.37 -12.22 11.32
C GLU A 154 -23.19 -10.85 10.66
N LEU A 155 -23.94 -10.57 9.58
CA LEU A 155 -23.89 -9.29 8.87
C LEU A 155 -24.38 -8.12 9.73
N GLN A 156 -25.39 -8.34 10.58
CA GLN A 156 -25.87 -7.31 11.51
C GLN A 156 -24.88 -7.09 12.66
N LEU A 157 -24.25 -8.16 13.14
CA LEU A 157 -23.24 -8.11 14.20
C LEU A 157 -21.99 -7.35 13.74
N ALA A 158 -21.50 -7.62 12.53
CA ALA A 158 -20.36 -6.92 11.92
C ALA A 158 -20.64 -5.41 11.73
N LEU A 159 -21.84 -5.05 11.25
CA LEU A 159 -22.23 -3.65 11.07
C LEU A 159 -22.32 -2.90 12.42
N ALA A 160 -22.86 -3.54 13.45
CA ALA A 160 -22.96 -2.98 14.80
C ALA A 160 -21.57 -2.83 15.47
N ALA A 161 -20.70 -3.83 15.33
CA ALA A 161 -19.33 -3.79 15.86
C ALA A 161 -18.51 -2.63 15.24
N SER A 162 -18.59 -2.47 13.91
CA SER A 162 -17.91 -1.38 13.20
C SER A 162 -18.40 0.02 13.65
N LEU A 163 -19.68 0.17 13.95
CA LEU A 163 -20.26 1.40 14.50
C LEU A 163 -19.87 1.66 15.96
N ALA A 164 -19.75 0.61 16.78
CA ALA A 164 -19.32 0.72 18.18
C ALA A 164 -17.83 1.12 18.31
N GLU A 165 -16.95 0.52 17.50
CA GLU A 165 -15.51 0.85 17.50
C GLU A 165 -15.24 2.28 16.98
N ALA A 166 -16.10 2.77 16.08
CA ALA A 166 -16.07 4.15 15.59
C ALA A 166 -16.52 5.18 16.66
N THR A 167 -17.30 4.77 17.67
CA THR A 167 -17.93 5.68 18.65
C THR A 167 -17.31 5.64 20.05
N ALA A 168 -16.34 4.75 20.32
CA ALA A 168 -15.58 4.71 21.58
C ALA A 168 -14.81 6.04 21.81
N PRO A 169 -15.25 6.95 22.72
CA PRO A 169 -14.76 8.32 22.74
C PRO A 169 -13.28 8.41 23.12
N GLN A 170 -12.86 7.53 24.05
CA GLN A 170 -11.52 7.50 24.61
C GLN A 170 -10.46 7.10 23.56
N GLN A 171 -10.76 6.09 22.74
CA GLN A 171 -9.91 5.70 21.60
C GLN A 171 -9.88 6.79 20.51
N GLN A 172 -11.03 7.40 20.19
CA GLN A 172 -11.09 8.45 19.18
C GLN A 172 -10.26 9.68 19.58
N GLN A 173 -10.32 10.08 20.86
CA GLN A 173 -9.54 11.19 21.40
C GLN A 173 -8.03 10.88 21.41
N GLN A 174 -7.64 9.65 21.77
CA GLN A 174 -6.24 9.21 21.74
C GLN A 174 -5.68 9.15 20.31
N ARG A 175 -6.47 8.67 19.33
CA ARG A 175 -6.14 8.72 17.89
C ARG A 175 -5.94 10.15 17.39
N GLN A 176 -6.81 11.09 17.79
CA GLN A 176 -6.66 12.51 17.43
C GLN A 176 -5.40 13.15 18.04
N GLN A 177 -5.07 12.83 19.30
CA GLN A 177 -3.84 13.30 19.93
C GLN A 177 -2.58 12.80 19.20
N GLN A 178 -2.50 11.50 18.90
CA GLN A 178 -1.39 10.93 18.13
C GLN A 178 -1.28 11.53 16.72
N HIS A 179 -2.41 11.78 16.05
CA HIS A 179 -2.41 12.42 14.73
C HIS A 179 -1.90 13.87 14.79
N ASN A 180 -2.28 14.64 15.81
CA ASN A 180 -1.80 16.01 16.01
C ASN A 180 -0.29 16.05 16.34
N GLN A 181 0.19 15.17 17.22
CA GLN A 181 1.62 15.06 17.51
C GLN A 181 2.44 14.70 16.25
N ARG A 182 1.97 13.75 15.44
CA ARG A 182 2.64 13.37 14.20
C ARG A 182 2.70 14.52 13.18
N ARG A 183 1.63 15.33 13.05
CA ARG A 183 1.65 16.52 12.19
C ARG A 183 2.65 17.59 12.67
N GLN A 184 2.75 17.80 13.99
CA GLN A 184 3.74 18.73 14.56
C GLN A 184 5.18 18.29 14.21
N GLN A 185 5.51 17.02 14.45
CA GLN A 185 6.83 16.46 14.12
C GLN A 185 7.17 16.56 12.62
N ILE A 186 6.20 16.35 11.73
CA ILE A 186 6.40 16.50 10.28
C ILE A 186 6.71 17.96 9.93
N ASN A 187 5.91 18.92 10.44
CA ASN A 187 6.11 20.34 10.19
C ASN A 187 7.47 20.84 10.75
N GLU A 188 7.85 20.40 11.93
CA GLU A 188 9.16 20.71 12.55
C GLU A 188 10.32 20.16 11.73
N HIS A 189 10.22 18.90 11.28
CA HIS A 189 11.25 18.29 10.44
C HIS A 189 11.35 18.98 9.07
N GLU A 190 10.23 19.40 8.48
CA GLU A 190 10.21 20.14 7.23
C GLU A 190 10.81 21.55 7.38
N GLN A 191 10.51 22.27 8.47
CA GLN A 191 11.17 23.55 8.79
C GLN A 191 12.69 23.38 8.98
N GLN A 192 13.14 22.35 9.69
CA GLN A 192 14.59 22.08 9.84
C GLN A 192 15.26 21.77 8.50
N ARG A 193 14.59 21.05 7.58
CA ARG A 193 15.10 20.80 6.23
C ARG A 193 15.19 22.10 5.41
N GLN A 194 14.19 22.97 5.49
CA GLN A 194 14.21 24.28 4.82
C GLN A 194 15.32 25.18 5.36
N GLN A 195 15.50 25.26 6.69
CA GLN A 195 16.57 26.04 7.32
C GLN A 195 17.96 25.53 6.89
N LYS A 196 18.19 24.21 6.89
CA LYS A 196 19.45 23.61 6.40
C LYS A 196 19.71 23.91 4.92
N GLN A 197 18.67 23.90 4.07
CA GLN A 197 18.82 24.28 2.66
C GLN A 197 19.18 25.77 2.50
N GLN A 198 18.53 26.68 3.23
CA GLN A 198 18.86 28.10 3.20
C GLN A 198 20.30 28.36 3.70
N GLN A 199 20.72 27.71 4.78
CA GLN A 199 22.08 27.83 5.31
C GLN A 199 23.13 27.33 4.29
N TYR A 200 22.85 26.21 3.61
CA TYR A 200 23.72 25.68 2.56
C TYR A 200 23.82 26.61 1.34
N GLN A 201 22.72 27.23 0.92
CA GLN A 201 22.73 28.24 -0.15
C GLN A 201 23.54 29.49 0.23
N GLN A 202 23.41 29.98 1.47
CA GLN A 202 24.21 31.12 1.94
C GLN A 202 25.71 30.80 1.96
N GLN A 203 26.10 29.60 2.40
CA GLN A 203 27.50 29.16 2.38
C GLN A 203 28.09 29.09 0.96
N GLN A 204 27.29 28.74 -0.06
CA GLN A 204 27.75 28.77 -1.46
C GLN A 204 27.89 30.20 -2.04
N GLN A 205 27.12 31.17 -1.55
CA GLN A 205 27.15 32.55 -2.08
C GLN A 205 28.27 33.39 -1.46
N GLN A 206 28.69 33.13 -0.22
CA GLN A 206 29.75 33.90 0.46
C GLN A 206 31.08 33.98 -0.32
N PRO A 207 31.64 32.89 -0.90
CA PRO A 207 32.89 32.97 -1.67
C PRO A 207 32.76 33.83 -2.93
N GLN A 208 31.60 33.79 -3.60
CA GLN A 208 31.36 34.57 -4.82
C GLN A 208 31.25 36.07 -4.52
N GLN A 209 30.56 36.44 -3.44
CA GLN A 209 30.47 37.84 -3.00
C GLN A 209 31.85 38.39 -2.58
N GLN A 210 32.65 37.62 -1.84
CA GLN A 210 34.02 38.03 -1.48
C GLN A 210 34.92 38.23 -2.71
N GLN A 211 34.81 37.36 -3.73
CA GLN A 211 35.55 37.54 -4.99
C GLN A 211 35.09 38.79 -5.75
N GLN A 212 33.78 39.06 -5.83
CA GLN A 212 33.28 40.29 -6.45
C GLN A 212 33.73 41.55 -5.71
N GLU A 213 33.67 41.58 -4.37
CA GLU A 213 34.13 42.74 -3.60
C GLU A 213 35.63 42.97 -3.77
N GLN A 214 36.45 41.91 -3.80
CA GLN A 214 37.88 42.03 -4.10
C GLN A 214 38.14 42.58 -5.50
N GLN A 215 37.38 42.15 -6.52
CA GLN A 215 37.49 42.69 -7.88
C GLN A 215 37.10 44.18 -7.94
N GLN A 216 36.02 44.58 -7.25
CA GLN A 216 35.59 45.98 -7.18
C GLN A 216 36.63 46.85 -6.45
N ARG A 217 37.19 46.38 -5.33
CA ARG A 217 38.29 47.07 -4.63
C ARG A 217 39.51 47.26 -5.54
N GLN A 218 39.93 46.21 -6.25
CA GLN A 218 41.05 46.31 -7.21
C GLN A 218 40.75 47.28 -8.37
N ALA A 219 39.52 47.34 -8.87
CA ALA A 219 39.11 48.29 -9.90
C ALA A 219 39.15 49.74 -9.40
N ALA A 220 38.64 49.99 -8.18
CA ALA A 220 38.68 51.32 -7.56
C ALA A 220 40.12 51.81 -7.32
N THR A 221 41.03 50.95 -6.83
CA THR A 221 42.45 51.32 -6.64
C THR A 221 43.15 51.65 -7.96
N LYS A 222 42.79 50.99 -9.07
CA LYS A 222 43.31 51.31 -10.42
C LYS A 222 42.81 52.67 -10.95
N GLN A 223 41.59 53.08 -10.61
CA GLN A 223 41.08 54.41 -10.99
C GLN A 223 41.71 55.54 -10.16
N ALA A 224 42.06 55.29 -8.90
CA ALA A 224 42.72 56.26 -8.02
C ALA A 224 44.22 56.47 -8.30
N THR A 225 44.83 55.69 -9.21
CA THR A 225 46.27 55.74 -9.51
C THR A 225 46.60 56.15 -10.96
N ALA A 226 45.66 56.81 -11.66
CA ALA A 226 45.96 57.50 -12.91
C ALA A 226 46.76 58.79 -12.64
N PRO A 227 48.00 58.95 -13.15
CA PRO A 227 48.73 60.20 -13.00
C PRO A 227 48.09 61.30 -13.85
N SER A 228 47.83 62.45 -13.23
CA SER A 228 47.41 63.67 -13.93
C SER A 228 48.57 64.20 -14.79
N LEU A 229 48.61 63.79 -16.05
CA LEU A 229 49.52 64.37 -17.04
C LEU A 229 48.91 65.67 -17.58
N ASP A 230 49.22 66.77 -16.88
CA ASP A 230 49.03 68.12 -17.40
C ASP A 230 49.88 68.29 -18.68
N ALA A 231 49.22 68.56 -19.80
CA ALA A 231 49.85 68.75 -21.10
C ALA A 231 49.59 70.18 -21.61
N THR A 232 50.41 71.12 -21.16
CA THR A 232 50.43 72.50 -21.67
C THR A 232 51.25 72.61 -22.95
N ALA A 233 50.56 72.64 -24.10
CA ALA A 233 51.03 73.16 -25.39
C ALA A 233 49.84 73.27 -26.38
N THR A 234 49.78 74.11 -27.42
CA THR A 234 50.42 75.39 -27.78
C THR A 234 49.75 75.85 -29.10
N GLY A 235 49.48 77.15 -29.27
CA GLY A 235 49.06 77.78 -30.55
C GLY A 235 47.54 77.86 -30.77
N GLN A 236 47.01 78.91 -31.42
CA GLN A 236 47.64 80.06 -32.11
C GLN A 236 47.14 81.40 -31.56
#